data_AF-A0A429B289-F1
#
_entry.id   AF-A0A429B289-F1
#
_cell.length_a   1.000
_cell.length_b   1.000
_cell.length_c   1.000
_cell.angle_alpha   90.00
_cell.angle_beta   90.00
_cell.angle_gamma   90.00
#
_symmetry.space_group_name_H-M   'P 1'
#
loop_
_entity.id
_entity.type
_entity.pdbx_description
1 polymer ?
#
loop_
_entity_poly.entity_id
_entity_poly.type
_entity_poly.pdbx_seq_one_letter_code
_entity_poly.pdbx_strand_id
1 'polypeptide(L)'
;MTKHTISPQSGILGDGFGCDCGAVLAGRMAAELHAAENGRCSACLGSAVEQVAPGLTRGCTVCAATGGRKEQITWQLAHTEAEELITMTVVRGIVAGYDGPFHLSEIADTVRAGFGLPAGRLPVGPRVRDLLLQLQAAGEIAMLSAPDELLGTDQVLYRDPQWQRTRTLGL
;
A
#
# COMPACT_ATOMS: atom_id res chain seq x y z
N MET A 1 -17.18 25.39 1.37
CA MET A 1 -16.50 24.43 0.47
C MET A 1 -17.47 23.28 0.21
N THR A 2 -17.82 23.03 -1.05
CA THR A 2 -18.67 21.89 -1.42
C THR A 2 -17.89 20.59 -1.21
N LYS A 3 -18.53 19.63 -0.56
CA LYS A 3 -18.02 18.25 -0.48
C LYS A 3 -18.19 17.62 -1.87
N HIS A 4 -17.20 16.88 -2.34
CA HIS A 4 -17.22 16.21 -3.64
C HIS A 4 -16.99 14.70 -3.48
N THR A 5 -17.46 14.12 -2.38
CA THR A 5 -17.44 12.67 -2.23
C THR A 5 -18.44 12.07 -3.22
N ILE A 6 -18.01 11.03 -3.94
CA ILE A 6 -18.84 10.36 -4.93
C ILE A 6 -19.19 8.98 -4.38
N SER A 7 -20.48 8.66 -4.40
CA SER A 7 -21.00 7.38 -3.92
C SER A 7 -21.68 6.61 -5.05
N PRO A 8 -21.62 5.27 -5.04
CA PRO A 8 -22.45 4.46 -5.93
C PRO A 8 -23.92 4.78 -5.73
N GLN A 9 -24.67 4.83 -6.83
CA GLN A 9 -26.12 4.97 -6.83
C GLN A 9 -26.72 3.77 -7.54
N SER A 10 -27.52 2.98 -6.81
CA SER A 10 -28.33 1.92 -7.38
C SER A 10 -29.60 2.54 -7.96
N GLY A 11 -29.67 2.61 -9.29
CA GLY A 11 -30.83 3.14 -10.03
C GLY A 11 -31.45 2.09 -10.94
N ILE A 12 -32.72 2.29 -11.27
CA ILE A 12 -33.52 1.41 -12.17
C ILE A 12 -32.89 1.32 -13.58
N LEU A 13 -32.03 2.27 -13.95
CA LEU A 13 -31.39 2.40 -15.26
C LEU A 13 -29.92 1.91 -15.29
N GLY A 14 -29.43 1.26 -14.24
CA GLY A 14 -28.06 0.72 -14.13
C GLY A 14 -27.23 1.34 -13.00
N ASP A 15 -26.06 0.75 -12.74
CA ASP A 15 -25.14 1.21 -11.70
C ASP A 15 -24.50 2.56 -12.09
N GLY A 16 -24.87 3.61 -11.36
CA GLY A 16 -24.38 4.98 -11.55
C GLY A 16 -23.60 5.50 -10.35
N PHE A 17 -23.10 6.72 -10.45
CA PHE A 17 -22.42 7.40 -9.36
C PHE A 17 -23.01 8.79 -9.15
N GLY A 18 -23.19 9.19 -7.90
CA GLY A 18 -23.65 10.53 -7.53
C GLY A 18 -22.59 11.26 -6.73
N CYS A 19 -22.29 12.50 -7.10
CA CYS A 19 -21.44 13.38 -6.31
C CYS A 19 -22.27 14.23 -5.35
N ASP A 20 -21.73 14.52 -4.17
CA ASP A 20 -22.29 15.47 -3.19
C ASP A 20 -22.54 16.87 -3.78
N CYS A 21 -21.92 17.22 -4.92
CA CYS A 21 -22.20 18.46 -5.65
C CYS A 21 -23.45 18.40 -6.56
N GLY A 22 -24.16 17.27 -6.58
CA GLY A 22 -25.37 17.05 -7.40
C GLY A 22 -25.11 16.47 -8.79
N ALA A 23 -23.85 16.18 -9.16
CA ALA A 23 -23.54 15.57 -10.45
C ALA A 23 -23.94 14.09 -10.48
N VAL A 24 -24.57 13.68 -11.59
CA VAL A 24 -24.87 12.27 -11.91
C VAL A 24 -23.87 11.79 -12.95
N LEU A 25 -23.20 10.68 -12.66
CA LEU A 25 -22.01 10.22 -13.36
C LEU A 25 -22.28 8.81 -13.90
N ALA A 26 -22.23 8.70 -15.24
CA ALA A 26 -22.56 7.48 -15.97
C ALA A 26 -21.41 6.46 -15.89
N GLY A 27 -21.32 5.80 -14.73
CA GLY A 27 -20.36 4.73 -14.46
C GLY A 27 -19.03 5.20 -13.89
N ARG A 28 -18.15 4.22 -13.63
CA ARG A 28 -16.92 4.39 -12.85
C ARG A 28 -15.94 5.38 -13.49
N MET A 29 -15.75 5.31 -14.81
CA MET A 29 -14.80 6.19 -15.51
C MET A 29 -15.19 7.67 -15.41
N ALA A 30 -16.49 7.99 -15.56
CA ALA A 30 -17.00 9.35 -15.39
C ALA A 30 -16.79 9.83 -13.94
N ALA A 31 -16.98 8.95 -12.96
CA ALA A 31 -16.75 9.26 -11.56
C ALA A 31 -15.27 9.53 -11.23
N GLU A 32 -14.36 8.74 -11.78
CA GLU A 32 -12.92 8.96 -11.59
C GLU A 32 -12.45 10.27 -12.19
N LEU A 33 -12.91 10.59 -13.41
CA LEU A 33 -12.60 11.87 -14.06
C LEU A 33 -13.14 13.05 -13.24
N HIS A 34 -14.41 12.97 -12.81
CA HIS A 34 -15.01 14.04 -12.00
C HIS A 34 -14.30 14.21 -10.65
N ALA A 35 -13.94 13.11 -9.98
CA ALA A 35 -13.14 13.16 -8.76
C ALA A 35 -11.80 13.86 -9.01
N ALA A 36 -11.12 13.46 -10.08
CA ALA A 36 -9.85 14.03 -10.51
C ALA A 36 -9.94 15.56 -10.73
N GLU A 37 -10.93 16.02 -11.49
CA GLU A 37 -11.17 17.44 -11.78
C GLU A 37 -11.48 18.27 -10.52
N ASN A 38 -12.10 17.65 -9.50
CA ASN A 38 -12.47 18.30 -8.25
C ASN A 38 -11.45 18.07 -7.12
N GLY A 39 -10.21 17.67 -7.45
CA GLY A 39 -9.13 17.51 -6.48
C GLY A 39 -9.35 16.37 -5.47
N ARG A 40 -10.20 15.40 -5.81
CA ARG A 40 -10.48 14.19 -5.01
C ARG A 40 -9.70 13.00 -5.53
N CYS A 41 -9.39 12.09 -4.61
CA CYS A 41 -8.72 10.84 -4.93
C CYS A 41 -9.57 10.03 -5.92
N SER A 42 -9.01 9.66 -7.07
CA SER A 42 -9.74 8.89 -8.08
C SER A 42 -9.95 7.43 -7.69
N ALA A 43 -9.14 6.89 -6.77
CA ALA A 43 -9.27 5.49 -6.33
C ALA A 43 -10.48 5.29 -5.39
N CYS A 44 -10.63 6.14 -4.37
CA CYS A 44 -11.74 6.11 -3.42
C CYS A 44 -12.86 7.11 -3.73
N LEU A 45 -12.75 7.83 -4.85
CA LEU A 45 -13.71 8.86 -5.28
C LEU A 45 -14.02 9.92 -4.20
N GLY A 46 -13.00 10.26 -3.41
CA GLY A 46 -13.11 11.24 -2.33
C GLY A 46 -13.77 10.75 -1.04
N SER A 47 -14.02 9.46 -0.88
CA SER A 47 -14.62 8.89 0.35
C SER A 47 -13.61 8.69 1.48
N ALA A 48 -12.31 8.74 1.19
CA ALA A 48 -11.21 8.40 2.10
C ALA A 48 -11.17 6.92 2.54
N VAL A 49 -12.10 6.08 2.09
CA VAL A 49 -12.20 4.67 2.48
C VAL A 49 -12.26 3.76 1.25
N GLU A 50 -11.76 2.54 1.39
CA GLU A 50 -11.86 1.50 0.38
C GLU A 50 -12.46 0.23 1.00
N GLN A 51 -13.35 -0.43 0.25
CA GLN A 51 -13.91 -1.72 0.63
C GLN A 51 -12.96 -2.82 0.14
N VAL A 52 -12.33 -3.53 1.08
CA VAL A 52 -11.34 -4.58 0.76
C VAL A 52 -12.03 -5.93 0.56
N ALA A 53 -13.11 -6.14 1.32
CA ALA A 53 -13.99 -7.30 1.23
C ALA A 53 -15.41 -6.85 1.65
N PRO A 54 -16.47 -7.63 1.34
CA PRO A 54 -17.81 -7.34 1.84
C PRO A 54 -17.80 -7.14 3.38
N GLY A 55 -18.34 -6.02 3.86
CA GLY A 55 -18.35 -5.68 5.29
C GLY A 55 -17.04 -5.16 5.88
N LEU A 56 -15.92 -5.22 5.15
CA LEU A 56 -14.61 -4.74 5.62
C LEU A 56 -14.18 -3.49 4.86
N THR A 57 -14.13 -2.37 5.57
CA THR A 57 -13.59 -1.12 5.05
C THR A 57 -12.26 -0.79 5.71
N ARG A 58 -11.34 -0.17 4.96
CA ARG A 58 -10.13 0.43 5.51
C ARG A 58 -9.93 1.82 4.92
N GLY A 59 -9.05 2.60 5.52
CA GLY A 59 -8.63 3.87 4.93
C GLY A 59 -8.00 3.66 3.55
N CYS A 60 -8.35 4.51 2.59
CA CYS A 60 -7.86 4.37 1.22
C CYS A 60 -6.34 4.51 1.18
N THR A 61 -5.65 3.45 0.76
CA THR A 61 -4.19 3.40 0.77
C THR A 61 -3.56 4.30 -0.29
N VAL A 62 -4.29 4.58 -1.37
CA VAL A 62 -3.84 5.42 -2.48
C VAL A 62 -3.72 6.89 -2.08
N CYS A 63 -4.57 7.38 -1.18
CA CYS A 63 -4.54 8.78 -0.72
C CYS A 63 -4.31 8.91 0.79
N ALA A 64 -3.72 7.90 1.43
CA ALA A 64 -3.51 7.85 2.89
C ALA A 64 -4.76 8.24 3.70
N ALA A 65 -5.92 7.72 3.31
CA ALA A 65 -7.22 7.96 3.94
C ALA A 65 -7.65 9.44 4.04
N THR A 66 -7.16 10.31 3.16
CA THR A 66 -7.58 11.73 3.12
C THR A 66 -8.72 12.02 2.15
N GLY A 67 -8.92 11.14 1.15
CA GLY A 67 -9.84 11.37 0.03
C GLY A 67 -9.36 12.45 -0.95
N GLY A 68 -8.16 13.01 -0.76
CA GLY A 68 -7.61 14.09 -1.58
C GLY A 68 -6.74 13.58 -2.73
N ARG A 69 -6.78 14.31 -3.86
CA ARG A 69 -5.92 14.03 -5.03
C ARG A 69 -4.47 14.42 -4.78
N LYS A 70 -4.23 15.47 -4.00
CA LYS A 70 -2.87 15.95 -3.69
C LYS A 70 -2.07 14.86 -2.99
N GLU A 71 -2.68 14.23 -1.99
CA GLU A 71 -2.10 13.13 -1.22
C GLU A 71 -1.92 11.90 -2.10
N GLN A 72 -2.89 11.61 -2.98
CA GLN A 72 -2.72 10.56 -4.00
C GLN A 72 -1.49 10.79 -4.88
N ILE A 73 -1.32 11.97 -5.46
CA ILE A 73 -0.19 12.28 -6.34
C ILE A 73 1.12 12.24 -5.55
N THR A 74 1.14 12.84 -4.36
CA THR A 74 2.33 12.84 -3.48
C THR A 74 2.75 11.42 -3.15
N TRP A 75 1.77 10.56 -2.84
CA TRP A 75 2.02 9.16 -2.51
C TRP A 75 2.49 8.34 -3.72
N GLN A 76 1.92 8.58 -4.91
CA GLN A 76 2.38 7.97 -6.16
C GLN A 76 3.82 8.36 -6.49
N LEU A 77 4.17 9.65 -6.38
CA LEU A 77 5.54 10.12 -6.59
C LEU A 77 6.50 9.47 -5.58
N ALA A 78 6.13 9.43 -4.30
CA ALA A 78 6.94 8.77 -3.28
C ALA A 78 7.08 7.26 -3.54
N HIS A 79 6.07 6.60 -4.12
CA HIS A 79 6.15 5.20 -4.49
C HIS A 79 7.15 4.98 -5.63
N THR A 80 7.04 5.74 -6.73
CA THR A 80 7.99 5.67 -7.85
C THR A 80 9.42 5.97 -7.41
N GLU A 81 9.62 7.02 -6.60
CA GLU A 81 10.93 7.36 -6.04
C GLU A 81 11.49 6.21 -5.17
N ALA A 82 10.64 5.55 -4.38
CA ALA A 82 11.06 4.38 -3.60
C ALA A 82 11.43 3.19 -4.48
N GLU A 83 10.77 2.98 -5.62
CA GLU A 83 11.13 1.91 -6.56
C GLU A 83 12.50 2.13 -7.22
N GLU A 84 12.82 3.37 -7.54
CA GLU A 84 14.09 3.78 -8.14
C GLU A 84 15.26 3.68 -7.14
N LEU A 85 15.06 4.14 -5.90
CA LEU A 85 16.11 4.17 -4.87
C LEU A 85 16.29 2.81 -4.18
N ILE A 86 15.19 2.18 -3.78
CA ILE A 86 15.18 0.93 -2.99
C ILE A 86 15.06 -0.22 -3.97
N THR A 87 16.20 -0.62 -4.52
CA THR A 87 16.32 -1.68 -5.51
C THR A 87 16.54 -3.04 -4.87
N MET A 88 16.34 -4.11 -5.65
CA MET A 88 16.66 -5.48 -5.23
C MET A 88 18.13 -5.62 -4.78
N THR A 89 19.06 -4.98 -5.49
CA THR A 89 20.49 -5.01 -5.15
C THR A 89 20.76 -4.42 -3.78
N VAL A 90 20.12 -3.31 -3.44
CA VAL A 90 20.24 -2.68 -2.11
C VAL A 90 19.72 -3.63 -1.03
N VAL A 91 18.50 -4.16 -1.19
CA VAL A 91 17.89 -5.04 -0.19
C VAL A 91 18.71 -6.33 -0.02
N ARG A 92 19.15 -6.95 -1.12
CA ARG A 92 20.00 -8.15 -1.08
C ARG A 92 21.33 -7.86 -0.37
N GLY A 93 21.94 -6.68 -0.58
CA GLY A 93 23.15 -6.25 0.10
C GLY A 93 22.97 -6.10 1.61
N ILE A 94 21.86 -5.52 2.04
CA ILE A 94 21.51 -5.39 3.47
C ILE A 94 21.29 -6.78 4.09
N VAL A 95 20.42 -7.59 3.48
CA VAL A 95 20.14 -8.97 3.93
C VAL A 95 21.43 -9.78 4.01
N ALA A 96 22.41 -9.54 3.13
CA ALA A 96 23.67 -10.26 3.15
C ALA A 96 24.50 -10.06 4.43
N GLY A 97 24.26 -8.97 5.17
CA GLY A 97 24.88 -8.69 6.47
C GLY A 97 24.22 -9.36 7.67
N TYR A 98 23.09 -10.03 7.48
CA TYR A 98 22.42 -10.79 8.54
C TYR A 98 22.82 -12.28 8.46
N ASP A 99 23.37 -12.78 9.56
CA ASP A 99 23.75 -14.19 9.73
C ASP A 99 22.64 -15.03 10.41
N GLY A 100 21.69 -14.38 11.08
CA GLY A 100 20.52 -14.99 11.73
C GLY A 100 19.19 -14.49 11.17
N PRO A 101 18.08 -14.80 11.87
CA PRO A 101 16.76 -14.26 11.55
C PRO A 101 16.72 -12.73 11.58
N PHE A 102 15.88 -12.13 10.74
CA PHE A 102 15.66 -10.69 10.66
C PHE A 102 14.20 -10.37 10.37
N HIS A 103 13.75 -9.20 10.83
CA HIS A 103 12.38 -8.70 10.65
C HIS A 103 12.27 -7.70 9.49
N LEU A 104 11.06 -7.51 8.97
CA LEU A 104 10.78 -6.48 7.96
C LEU A 104 11.20 -5.08 8.46
N SER A 105 10.87 -4.76 9.71
CA SER A 105 11.16 -3.48 10.34
C SER A 105 12.67 -3.18 10.35
N GLU A 106 13.51 -4.15 10.70
CA GLU A 106 14.96 -4.02 10.75
C GLU A 106 15.57 -3.69 9.38
N ILE A 107 15.10 -4.38 8.32
CA ILE A 107 15.55 -4.09 6.96
C ILE A 107 15.06 -2.70 6.53
N ALA A 108 13.82 -2.35 6.83
CA ALA A 108 13.26 -1.04 6.50
C ALA A 108 14.00 0.10 7.22
N ASP A 109 14.36 -0.08 8.49
CA ASP A 109 15.15 0.90 9.26
C ASP A 109 16.58 1.02 8.74
N THR A 110 17.20 -0.10 8.35
CA THR A 110 18.53 -0.07 7.73
C THR A 110 18.52 0.67 6.39
N VAL A 111 17.48 0.48 5.57
CA VAL A 111 17.28 1.24 4.32
C VAL A 111 17.10 2.74 4.62
N ARG A 112 16.26 3.10 5.60
CA ARG A 112 16.06 4.51 6.00
C ARG A 112 17.37 5.16 6.44
N ALA A 113 18.12 4.47 7.30
CA ALA A 113 19.39 4.95 7.82
C ALA A 113 20.42 5.12 6.69
N GLY A 114 20.54 4.14 5.78
CA GLY A 114 21.47 4.17 4.67
C GLY A 114 21.24 5.32 3.68
N PHE A 115 19.98 5.70 3.45
CA PHE A 115 19.62 6.82 2.58
C PHE A 115 19.40 8.16 3.32
N GLY A 116 19.57 8.20 4.65
CA GLY A 116 19.31 9.40 5.45
C GLY A 116 17.86 9.90 5.37
N LEU A 117 16.89 8.98 5.20
CA LEU A 117 15.49 9.32 4.96
C LEU A 117 14.76 9.64 6.27
N PRO A 118 14.08 10.80 6.39
CA PRO A 118 13.17 11.06 7.50
C PRO A 118 12.01 10.06 7.54
N ALA A 119 11.50 9.79 8.75
CA ALA A 119 10.31 8.97 8.92
C ALA A 119 9.13 9.53 8.08
N GLY A 120 8.47 8.67 7.32
CA GLY A 120 7.32 9.04 6.48
C GLY A 120 7.64 9.68 5.12
N ARG A 121 8.91 9.91 4.76
CA ARG A 121 9.26 10.51 3.46
C ARG A 121 9.00 9.60 2.26
N LEU A 122 9.22 8.30 2.43
CA LEU A 122 9.02 7.26 1.41
C LEU A 122 8.30 6.05 2.00
N PRO A 123 7.54 5.29 1.19
CA PRO A 123 6.94 4.02 1.58
C PRO A 123 7.98 2.90 1.68
N VAL A 124 9.02 3.09 2.51
CA VAL A 124 10.14 2.14 2.66
C VAL A 124 9.66 0.76 3.09
N GLY A 125 8.79 0.67 4.10
CA GLY A 125 8.27 -0.60 4.61
C GLY A 125 7.56 -1.43 3.53
N PRO A 126 6.52 -0.90 2.85
CA PRO A 126 5.88 -1.59 1.73
C PRO A 126 6.87 -2.02 0.64
N ARG A 127 7.77 -1.14 0.21
CA ARG A 127 8.75 -1.46 -0.84
C ARG A 127 9.70 -2.58 -0.44
N VAL A 128 10.24 -2.52 0.78
CA VAL A 128 11.14 -3.55 1.31
C VAL A 128 10.40 -4.89 1.41
N ARG A 129 9.17 -4.89 1.93
CA ARG A 129 8.35 -6.12 2.01
C ARG A 129 8.19 -6.77 0.63
N ASP A 130 7.85 -5.99 -0.39
CA ASP A 130 7.60 -6.52 -1.73
C ASP A 130 8.89 -7.13 -2.32
N LEU A 131 10.06 -6.55 -2.04
CA LEU A 131 11.36 -7.11 -2.43
C LEU A 131 11.76 -8.35 -1.62
N LEU A 132 11.48 -8.40 -0.32
CA LEU A 132 11.70 -9.60 0.50
C LEU A 132 10.83 -10.77 0.03
N LEU A 133 9.57 -10.52 -0.34
CA LEU A 133 8.70 -11.54 -0.94
C LEU A 133 9.26 -12.06 -2.27
N GLN A 134 9.87 -11.21 -3.08
CA GLN A 134 10.56 -11.65 -4.31
C GLN A 134 11.81 -12.50 -4.01
N LEU A 135 12.62 -12.11 -3.02
CA LEU A 135 13.77 -12.92 -2.58
C LEU A 135 13.34 -14.29 -2.05
N GLN A 136 12.21 -14.34 -1.33
CA GLN A 136 11.62 -15.59 -0.86
C GLN A 136 11.15 -16.45 -2.04
N ALA A 137 10.45 -15.87 -3.02
CA ALA A 137 10.03 -16.58 -4.21
C ALA A 137 11.22 -17.12 -5.03
N ALA A 138 12.36 -16.43 -4.99
CA ALA A 138 13.62 -16.88 -5.59
C ALA A 138 14.38 -17.92 -4.74
N GLY A 139 13.89 -18.25 -3.53
CA GLY A 139 14.52 -19.21 -2.62
C GLY A 139 15.77 -18.68 -1.89
N GLU A 140 16.08 -17.39 -1.98
CA GLU A 140 17.26 -16.79 -1.33
C GLU A 140 17.09 -16.65 0.19
N ILE A 141 15.84 -16.46 0.62
CA ILE A 141 15.44 -16.37 2.02
C ILE A 141 14.21 -17.26 2.25
N ALA A 142 14.02 -17.70 3.49
CA ALA A 142 12.85 -18.44 3.94
C ALA A 142 12.15 -17.66 5.07
N MET A 143 10.83 -17.62 5.04
CA MET A 143 10.03 -17.05 6.13
C MET A 143 10.03 -18.04 7.30
N LEU A 144 10.45 -17.59 8.47
CA LEU A 144 10.57 -18.44 9.67
C LEU A 144 9.36 -18.38 10.57
N SER A 145 8.86 -17.17 10.78
CA SER A 145 7.64 -16.95 11.54
C SER A 145 6.83 -15.88 10.84
N ALA A 146 5.55 -16.19 10.69
CA ALA A 146 4.51 -15.19 10.56
C ALA A 146 3.44 -15.61 11.56
N PRO A 147 3.18 -14.83 12.63
CA PRO A 147 1.81 -14.33 12.80
C PRO A 147 1.66 -13.07 13.69
N ASP A 148 0.43 -12.53 13.79
CA ASP A 148 -0.23 -12.38 15.12
C ASP A 148 -1.69 -11.86 15.11
N GLU A 149 -2.34 -11.59 13.97
CA GLU A 149 -3.77 -11.27 14.00
C GLU A 149 -4.56 -11.93 12.86
N LEU A 150 -5.45 -12.86 13.21
CA LEU A 150 -6.58 -13.23 12.36
C LEU A 150 -7.63 -12.12 12.45
N LEU A 151 -7.85 -11.40 11.35
CA LEU A 151 -9.01 -10.52 11.19
C LEU A 151 -10.19 -11.36 10.67
N GLY A 152 -11.02 -11.86 11.59
CA GLY A 152 -12.16 -12.72 11.25
C GLY A 152 -11.75 -14.18 10.99
N THR A 153 -12.41 -14.87 10.07
CA THR A 153 -12.19 -16.30 9.81
C THR A 153 -11.07 -16.61 8.82
N ASP A 154 -10.73 -15.68 7.91
CA ASP A 154 -9.92 -16.00 6.73
C ASP A 154 -8.83 -14.96 6.37
N GLN A 155 -8.59 -13.93 7.20
CA GLN A 155 -7.58 -12.90 6.90
C GLN A 155 -6.51 -12.83 7.97
N VAL A 156 -5.24 -12.82 7.57
CA VAL A 156 -4.08 -12.70 8.46
C VAL A 156 -3.44 -11.33 8.25
N LEU A 157 -3.26 -10.56 9.33
CA LEU A 157 -2.58 -9.27 9.34
C LEU A 157 -1.11 -9.47 9.74
N TYR A 158 -0.19 -9.28 8.78
CA TYR A 158 1.25 -9.41 9.01
C TYR A 158 1.82 -8.09 9.53
N ARG A 159 2.08 -7.98 10.83
CA ARG A 159 2.62 -6.74 11.43
C ARG A 159 4.13 -6.57 11.20
N ASP A 160 4.92 -7.63 11.41
CA ASP A 160 6.38 -7.58 11.21
C ASP A 160 7.00 -8.98 10.95
N PRO A 161 6.76 -9.57 9.77
CA PRO A 161 7.22 -10.92 9.43
C PRO A 161 8.74 -11.10 9.58
N GLN A 162 9.14 -12.33 9.88
CA GLN A 162 10.52 -12.71 10.11
C GLN A 162 11.04 -13.68 9.03
N TRP A 163 12.22 -13.40 8.49
CA TRP A 163 12.91 -14.23 7.51
C TRP A 163 14.30 -14.62 7.99
N GLN A 164 14.87 -15.63 7.36
CA GLN A 164 16.29 -15.95 7.44
C GLN A 164 16.79 -16.39 6.07
N ARG A 165 18.08 -16.21 5.83
CA ARG A 165 18.71 -16.62 4.57
C ARG A 165 18.78 -18.14 4.47
N THR A 166 18.36 -18.68 3.33
CA THR A 166 18.33 -20.13 3.09
C THR A 166 19.70 -20.76 3.28
N ARG A 167 20.77 -20.11 2.78
CA ARG A 167 22.15 -20.58 2.93
C ARG A 167 22.63 -20.76 4.38
N THR A 168 22.00 -20.05 5.32
CA THR A 168 22.35 -20.10 6.76
C THR A 168 21.49 -21.06 7.55
N LEU A 169 20.41 -21.58 6.94
CA LEU A 169 19.51 -22.54 7.57
C LEU A 169 20.04 -23.98 7.50
N GLY A 170 21.17 -24.24 6.84
CA GLY A 170 21.72 -25.58 6.67
C GLY A 170 20.83 -26.51 5.83
N LEU A 171 19.92 -25.93 5.04
CA LEU A 171 19.01 -26.61 4.10
C LEU A 171 19.65 -26.76 2.72
#